data_AF-A0A453CQH4-F1
#
_entry.id   AF-A0A453CQH4-F1
#
_cell.length_a   1.000
_cell.length_b   1.000
_cell.length_c   1.000
_cell.angle_alpha   90.00
_cell.angle_beta   90.00
_cell.angle_gamma   90.00
#
_symmetry.space_group_name_H-M   'P 1'
#
loop_
_entity.id
_entity.type
_entity.pdbx_description
1 polymer ?
#
loop_
_entity_poly.entity_id
_entity_poly.type
_entity_poly.pdbx_seq_one_letter_code
_entity_poly.pdbx_strand_id
1 'polypeptide(L)' 'TVPNTLHSVWMREDQQVLGYLLNNLSKDVLVQVTSIGHAHQLWSALASMFSSQSISKVNNIRIALANA' A
#
# COMPACT_ATOMS: atom_id res chain seq x y z
N THR A 1 4.78 -26.73 -22.62
CA THR A 1 4.78 -25.26 -22.41
C THR A 1 6.19 -24.84 -22.01
N VAL A 2 6.74 -23.80 -22.63
CA VAL A 2 8.09 -23.31 -22.28
C VAL A 2 7.99 -22.52 -20.97
N PRO A 3 8.79 -22.82 -19.93
CA PRO A 3 8.79 -22.07 -18.68
C PRO A 3 9.24 -20.61 -18.89
N ASN A 4 8.57 -19.66 -18.22
CA ASN A 4 9.01 -18.27 -18.21
C ASN A 4 10.29 -18.12 -17.37
N THR A 5 11.43 -17.94 -18.02
CA THR A 5 12.74 -17.78 -17.37
C THR A 5 12.87 -16.50 -16.55
N LEU A 6 12.07 -15.47 -16.84
CA LEU A 6 12.09 -14.18 -16.14
C LEU A 6 11.26 -14.18 -14.84
N HIS A 7 10.46 -15.23 -14.60
CA HIS A 7 9.57 -15.31 -13.44
C HIS A 7 10.33 -15.22 -12.12
N SER A 8 11.49 -15.88 -12.00
CA SER A 8 12.29 -15.87 -10.77
C SER A 8 12.90 -14.50 -10.47
N VAL A 9 13.29 -13.76 -11.51
CA VAL A 9 13.78 -12.39 -11.40
C VAL A 9 12.64 -11.47 -10.96
N TRP A 10 11.50 -11.54 -11.65
CA TRP A 10 10.31 -10.76 -11.29
C TRP A 10 9.87 -11.00 -9.85
N MET A 11 9.84 -12.26 -9.41
CA MET A 11 9.48 -12.62 -8.03
C MET A 11 10.46 -12.01 -7.02
N ARG A 12 11.76 -12.01 -7.31
CA ARG A 12 12.77 -11.41 -6.42
C ARG A 12 12.53 -9.90 -6.24
N GLU A 13 12.31 -9.19 -7.34
CA GLU A 13 12.05 -7.74 -7.32
C GLU A 13 10.75 -7.43 -6.56
N ASP A 14 9.68 -8.19 -6.80
CA ASP A 14 8.41 -8.06 -6.06
C ASP A 14 8.62 -8.24 -4.55
N GLN A 15 9.39 -9.24 -4.12
CA GLN A 15 9.68 -9.47 -2.71
C GLN A 15 10.56 -8.38 -2.08
N GLN A 16 11.48 -7.77 -2.84
CA GLN A 16 12.27 -6.63 -2.36
C GLN A 16 11.37 -5.41 -2.08
N VAL A 17 10.48 -5.09 -3.02
CA VAL A 17 9.52 -3.98 -2.84
C VAL A 17 8.56 -4.29 -1.70
N LEU A 18 8.06 -5.52 -1.61
CA LEU A 18 7.19 -5.95 -0.52
C LEU A 18 7.87 -5.75 0.85
N GLY A 19 9.09 -6.24 1.01
CA GLY A 19 9.87 -6.08 2.25
C GLY A 19 10.12 -4.61 2.58
N TYR A 20 10.46 -3.79 1.58
CA TYR A 20 10.62 -2.35 1.77
C TYR A 20 9.32 -1.70 2.27
N LEU A 21 8.18 -1.99 1.64
CA LEU A 21 6.89 -1.44 2.06
C LEU A 21 6.56 -1.84 3.50
N LEU A 22 6.64 -3.14 3.83
CA LEU A 22 6.34 -3.65 5.17
C LEU A 22 7.19 -3.01 6.27
N ASN A 23 8.49 -2.79 6.00
CA ASN A 23 9.42 -2.16 6.95
C ASN A 23 9.10 -0.69 7.25
N ASN A 24 8.31 -0.02 6.41
CA ASN A 24 7.91 1.37 6.58
C ASN A 24 6.52 1.54 7.23
N LEU A 25 5.85 0.46 7.62
CA LEU A 25 4.53 0.50 8.23
C LEU A 25 4.60 0.57 9.76
N SER A 26 3.65 1.27 10.37
CA SER A 26 3.43 1.17 11.81
C SER A 26 2.86 -0.21 12.17
N LYS A 27 3.05 -0.62 13.43
CA LYS A 27 2.57 -1.93 13.93
C LYS A 27 1.08 -2.14 13.69
N ASP A 28 0.26 -1.12 13.90
CA ASP A 28 -1.20 -1.19 13.76
C ASP A 28 -1.65 -1.44 12.31
N VAL A 29 -0.90 -0.90 11.34
CA VAL A 29 -1.16 -1.12 9.92
C VAL A 29 -0.62 -2.48 9.50
N LEU A 30 0.55 -2.87 10.00
CA LEU A 30 1.20 -4.14 9.68
C LEU A 30 0.30 -5.36 10.00
N VAL A 31 -0.39 -5.33 11.15
CA VAL A 31 -1.33 -6.39 11.56
C VAL A 31 -2.45 -6.60 10.52
N GLN A 32 -2.85 -5.55 9.80
CA GLN A 32 -3.94 -5.62 8.83
C GLN A 32 -3.51 -6.15 7.45
N VAL A 33 -2.20 -6.11 7.15
CA VAL A 33 -1.67 -6.43 5.81
C VAL A 33 -0.66 -7.58 5.80
N THR A 34 -0.39 -8.20 6.95
CA THR A 34 0.64 -9.24 7.11
C THR A 34 0.42 -10.50 6.28
N SER A 35 -0.79 -10.75 5.76
CA SER A 35 -1.11 -11.91 4.93
C SER A 35 -0.86 -11.67 3.43
N ILE A 36 -0.49 -10.45 3.03
CA ILE A 36 -0.28 -10.08 1.63
C ILE A 36 1.12 -10.47 1.18
N GLY A 37 1.21 -11.30 0.14
CA GLY A 37 2.46 -11.85 -0.39
C GLY A 37 3.07 -11.11 -1.60
N HIS A 38 2.39 -10.10 -2.13
CA HIS A 38 2.83 -9.36 -3.32
C HIS A 38 2.79 -7.84 -3.11
N ALA A 39 3.80 -7.15 -3.62
CA ALA A 39 3.96 -5.71 -3.42
C ALA A 39 2.78 -4.91 -4.00
N HIS A 40 2.28 -5.33 -5.17
CA HIS A 40 1.13 -4.70 -5.81
C HIS A 40 -0.12 -4.75 -4.92
N GLN A 41 -0.44 -5.93 -4.39
CA GLN A 41 -1.61 -6.12 -3.53
C GLN A 41 -1.49 -5.30 -2.25
N LEU A 42 -0.28 -5.24 -1.67
CA LEU A 42 -0.02 -4.45 -0.47
C LEU A 42 -0.25 -2.96 -0.74
N TRP A 43 0.33 -2.44 -1.83
CA TRP A 43 0.17 -1.05 -2.21
C TRP A 43 -1.29 -0.67 -2.45
N SER A 44 -2.05 -1.52 -3.17
CA SER A 44 -3.47 -1.29 -3.41
C SER A 44 -4.30 -1.30 -2.12
N ALA A 45 -4.01 -2.22 -1.19
CA ALA A 45 -4.68 -2.25 0.11
C ALA A 45 -4.40 -0.98 0.91
N LEU A 46 -3.13 -0.55 0.99
CA LEU A 46 -2.73 0.69 1.66
C LEU A 46 -3.42 1.91 1.03
N ALA A 47 -3.41 2.01 -0.30
CA ALA A 47 -4.08 3.09 -1.01
C ALA A 47 -5.57 3.15 -0.67
N SER A 48 -6.25 2.00 -0.63
CA SER A 48 -7.67 1.92 -0.25
C SER A 48 -7.91 2.34 1.21
N MET A 49 -7.08 1.86 2.14
CA MET A 49 -7.21 2.17 3.58
C MET A 49 -7.10 3.67 3.86
N PHE A 50 -6.18 4.35 3.18
CA PHE A 50 -5.87 5.76 3.46
C PHE A 50 -6.56 6.75 2.51
N SER A 51 -7.19 6.29 1.42
CA SER A 51 -7.86 7.16 0.44
C SER A 51 -9.01 7.97 1.06
N SER A 52 -9.94 7.31 1.75
CA SER A 52 -11.12 7.97 2.34
C SER A 52 -10.74 8.99 3.43
N GLN A 53 -9.77 8.64 4.27
CA GLN A 53 -9.30 9.50 5.34
C GLN A 53 -8.58 10.74 4.80
N SER A 54 -7.77 10.59 3.75
CA SER A 54 -7.11 11.73 3.08
C SER A 54 -8.12 12.69 2.47
N ILE A 55 -9.11 12.17 1.73
CA ILE A 55 -10.18 12.96 1.10
C ILE A 55 -11.02 13.68 2.17
N SER A 56 -11.41 12.98 3.24
CA SER A 56 -12.17 13.58 4.34
C SER A 56 -11.41 14.73 5.01
N LYS A 57 -10.10 14.57 5.28
CA LYS A 57 -9.25 15.64 5.83
C LYS A 57 -9.21 16.87 4.92
N VAL A 58 -9.04 16.67 3.61
CA VAL A 58 -9.05 17.77 2.62
C VAL A 58 -10.39 18.50 2.64
N ASN A 59 -11.51 17.77 2.66
CA ASN A 59 -12.84 18.39 2.71
C ASN A 59 -13.07 19.15 4.02
N ASN A 60 -12.67 18.60 5.16
CA ASN A 60 -12.80 19.27 6.46
C ASN A 60 -12.01 20.58 6.50
N ILE A 61 -10.79 20.61 5.95
CA ILE A 61 -9.99 21.85 5.84
C ILE A 61 -10.70 22.88 4.95
N ARG A 62 -11.23 22.46 3.80
CA ARG A 62 -11.98 23.34 2.89
C ARG A 62 -13.21 23.95 3.56
N ILE A 63 -13.97 23.16 4.31
CA ILE A 63 -15.14 23.62 5.06
C ILE A 63 -14.72 24.62 6.15
N ALA A 64 -13.67 24.32 6.91
CA ALA A 64 -13.17 25.20 7.95
C ALA A 64 -12.71 26.56 7.39
N LEU A 65 -12.06 26.56 6.22
CA LEU A 65 -11.63 27.79 5.55
C LEU A 65 -12.81 28.57 4.94
N ALA A 66 -13.82 27.88 4.41
CA ALA A 66 -15.02 28.54 3.88
C ALA A 66 -15.89 29.18 4.96
N ASN A 67 -15.81 28.67 6.19
CA ASN A 67 -16.54 29.16 7.36
C ASN A 67 -15.72 30.11 8.25
N ALA A 68 -14.48 30.45 7.85
CA ALA A 68 -13.62 31.42 8.52
C ALA A 68 -13.91 32.85 8.03
#